data_AF-A0A8T6WG46-F1
#
_entry.id   AF-A0A8T6WG46-F1
#
_cell.length_a   1.000
_cell.length_b   1.000
_cell.length_c   1.000
_cell.angle_alpha   90.00
_cell.angle_beta   90.00
_cell.angle_gamma   90.00
#
_symmetry.space_group_name_H-M   'P 1'
#
loop_
_entity.id
_entity.type
_entity.pdbx_description
1 polymer ?
#
loop_
_entity_poly.entity_id
_entity_poly.type
_entity_poly.pdbx_seq_one_letter_code
_entity_poly.pdbx_strand_id
1 'polypeptide(L)' 'VKKGKTILGIPFCGGEGCRLLVEEETAMEIIGFSIEENAIQRKCLACSKEVKKLAYLARTQ' A
#
# COMPACT_ATOMS: atom_id res chain seq x y z
N VAL A 1 17.50 -10.20 -15.99
CA VAL A 1 16.60 -9.70 -14.91
C VAL A 1 15.39 -10.62 -14.83
N LYS A 2 15.21 -11.37 -13.74
CA LYS A 2 14.05 -12.28 -13.58
C LYS A 2 12.77 -11.44 -13.62
N LYS A 3 11.80 -11.79 -14.50
CA LYS A 3 10.44 -11.25 -14.50
C LYS A 3 9.72 -11.70 -13.21
N GLY A 4 10.04 -11.07 -12.09
CA GLY A 4 9.36 -11.24 -10.82
C GLY A 4 8.23 -10.22 -10.71
N LYS A 5 7.05 -10.66 -10.26
CA LYS A 5 5.92 -9.77 -9.94
C LYS A 5 6.42 -8.71 -8.94
N THR A 6 6.44 -7.44 -9.35
CA THR A 6 6.86 -6.35 -8.46
C THR A 6 5.80 -6.16 -7.37
N ILE A 7 6.18 -6.42 -6.12
CA ILE A 7 5.38 -6.07 -4.95
C ILE A 7 5.88 -4.73 -4.41
N LEU A 8 4.97 -3.77 -4.24
CA LEU A 8 5.28 -2.43 -3.72
C LEU A 8 4.65 -2.26 -2.34
N GLY A 9 5.47 -1.95 -1.32
CA GLY A 9 4.98 -1.61 0.02
C GLY A 9 4.76 -0.11 0.16
N ILE A 10 3.55 0.32 0.49
CA ILE A 10 3.18 1.74 0.69
C ILE A 10 2.60 1.97 2.08
N PRO A 11 2.78 3.16 2.69
CA PRO A 11 2.05 3.51 3.91
C PRO A 11 0.56 3.72 3.60
N PHE A 12 -0.32 3.05 4.34
CA PHE A 12 -1.75 3.05 4.06
C PHE A 12 -2.61 3.07 5.33
N CYS A 13 -3.70 3.83 5.31
CA CYS A 13 -4.52 4.10 6.50
C CYS A 13 -5.68 3.12 6.74
N GLY A 14 -5.91 2.16 5.82
CA GLY A 14 -7.02 1.20 5.95
C GLY A 14 -8.37 1.70 5.41
N GLY A 15 -8.50 2.97 5.04
CA GLY A 15 -9.75 3.53 4.54
C GLY A 15 -10.06 3.12 3.09
N GLU A 16 -11.28 2.66 2.84
CA GLU A 16 -11.73 2.20 1.52
C GLU A 16 -11.59 3.28 0.42
N GLY A 17 -11.94 4.53 0.70
CA GLY A 17 -11.74 5.61 -0.25
C GLY A 17 -10.27 5.85 -0.62
N CYS A 18 -9.34 5.66 0.33
CA CYS A 18 -7.91 5.72 0.05
C CYS A 18 -7.43 4.50 -0.75
N ARG A 19 -8.06 3.33 -0.55
CA ARG A 19 -7.73 2.12 -1.31
C ARG A 19 -8.04 2.32 -2.77
N LEU A 20 -9.27 2.75 -3.09
CA LEU A 20 -9.71 2.97 -4.47
C LEU A 20 -8.79 3.96 -5.21
N LEU A 21 -8.47 5.09 -4.57
CA LEU A 21 -7.54 6.09 -5.11
C LEU A 21 -6.16 5.48 -5.42
N VAL A 22 -5.59 4.74 -4.48
CA VAL A 22 -4.27 4.11 -4.67
C VAL A 22 -4.32 3.08 -5.79
N GLU A 23 -5.34 2.23 -5.82
CA GLU A 23 -5.45 1.16 -6.82
C GLU A 23 -5.64 1.74 -8.23
N GLU A 24 -6.42 2.82 -8.36
CA GLU A 24 -6.64 3.56 -9.61
C GLU A 24 -5.36 4.25 -10.09
N GLU A 25 -4.66 5.01 -9.22
CA GLU A 25 -3.45 5.75 -9.61
C GLU A 25 -2.25 4.84 -9.92
N THR A 26 -2.14 3.70 -9.23
CA THR A 26 -0.99 2.80 -9.38
C THR A 26 -1.21 1.67 -10.38
N ALA A 27 -2.46 1.46 -10.82
CA ALA A 27 -2.87 0.28 -11.60
C ALA A 27 -2.40 -1.03 -10.96
N MET A 28 -2.53 -1.13 -9.63
CA MET A 28 -2.15 -2.27 -8.80
C MET A 28 -3.22 -2.48 -7.73
N GLU A 29 -3.40 -3.72 -7.28
CA GLU A 29 -4.36 -4.03 -6.21
C GLU A 29 -3.64 -4.23 -4.88
N ILE A 30 -4.29 -3.84 -3.77
CA ILE A 30 -3.80 -4.15 -2.43
C ILE A 30 -4.04 -5.64 -2.16
N ILE A 31 -2.96 -6.39 -1.99
CA ILE A 31 -2.98 -7.85 -1.75
C ILE A 31 -2.77 -8.23 -0.28
N GLY A 32 -2.43 -7.26 0.58
CA GLY A 32 -2.25 -7.52 2.01
C GLY A 32 -1.63 -6.36 2.76
N PHE A 33 -1.39 -6.58 4.06
CA PHE A 33 -0.85 -5.59 4.98
C PHE A 33 0.35 -6.14 5.75
N SER A 34 1.22 -5.26 6.22
CA SER A 34 2.30 -5.64 7.13
C SER A 34 1.73 -6.14 8.45
N ILE A 35 2.28 -7.26 8.94
CA ILE A 35 1.92 -7.84 10.23
C ILE A 35 2.51 -6.98 11.36
N GLU A 36 3.71 -6.46 11.17
CA GLU A 36 4.39 -5.60 12.12
C GLU A 36 4.01 -4.12 11.92
N GLU A 37 3.73 -3.45 13.03
CA GLU A 37 3.70 -2.00 13.10
C GLU A 37 5.15 -1.51 13.10
N ASN A 38 5.58 -0.85 12.03
CA ASN A 38 6.88 -0.21 12.04
C ASN A 38 6.84 0.95 13.06
N ALA A 39 7.84 1.02 13.94
CA ALA A 39 7.97 2.11 14.92
C ALA A 39 8.12 3.50 14.27
N ILE A 40 8.38 3.55 12.96
CA ILE A 40 8.43 4.76 12.16
C ILE A 40 7.00 5.17 11.79
N GLN A 41 6.50 6.24 12.42
CA GLN A 41 5.30 6.92 11.96
C GLN A 41 5.49 7.38 10.51
N ARG A 42 4.62 6.91 9.63
CA ARG A 42 4.57 7.32 8.22
C ARG A 42 3.24 8.01 7.94
N LYS A 43 3.13 8.68 6.80
CA LYS A 43 1.88 9.28 6.34
C LYS A 43 1.29 8.43 5.23
N CYS A 44 -0.02 8.18 5.29
CA CYS A 44 -0.77 7.49 4.25
C CYS A 44 -0.54 8.19 2.91
N LEU A 45 -0.25 7.41 1.87
CA LEU A 45 0.02 7.94 0.53
C LEU A 45 -1.14 8.79 -0.01
N ALA A 46 -2.38 8.40 0.28
CA ALA A 46 -3.57 9.06 -0.28
C ALA A 46 -4.08 10.26 0.55
N CYS A 47 -4.10 10.17 1.88
CA CYS A 47 -4.74 11.18 2.74
C CYS A 47 -3.81 11.84 3.75
N SER A 48 -2.51 11.52 3.74
CA SER A 48 -1.50 12.04 4.66
C SER A 48 -1.72 11.78 6.16
N LYS A 49 -2.76 11.03 6.55
CA LYS A 49 -2.97 10.59 7.95
C LYS A 49 -1.81 9.73 8.44
N GLU A 50 -1.48 9.81 9.72
CA GLU A 50 -0.43 8.98 10.30
C GLU A 50 -0.82 7.50 10.31
N VAL A 51 0.13 6.66 9.93
CA VAL A 51 -0.02 5.20 9.81
C VAL A 51 1.26 4.51 10.28
N LYS A 52 1.09 3.35 10.92
CA LYS A 52 2.17 2.49 11.39
C LYS A 52 2.34 1.22 10.54
N LYS A 53 1.42 0.99 9.61
CA LYS A 53 1.35 -0.22 8.79
C LYS A 53 1.58 0.10 7.31
N LEU A 54 2.10 -0.88 6.58
CA LEU A 54 2.21 -0.83 5.13
C LEU A 54 1.12 -1.69 4.49
N ALA A 55 0.59 -1.26 3.37
CA ALA A 55 -0.13 -2.10 2.43
C ALA A 55 0.82 -2.57 1.33
N TYR A 56 0.62 -3.79 0.85
CA TYR A 56 1.37 -4.35 -0.27
C TYR A 56 0.50 -4.35 -1.51
N LEU A 57 1.01 -3.73 -2.57
CA LEU A 57 0.40 -3.63 -3.88
C LEU A 57 1.06 -4.64 -4.82
N ALA A 58 0.27 -5.26 -5.68
CA ALA A 58 0.77 -6.07 -6.80
C ALA A 58 -0.06 -5.83 -8.06
N ARG A 59 0.57 -5.96 -9.22
CA ARG A 59 -0.16 -6.04 -10.48
C ARG A 59 -0.84 -7.40 -10.57
N THR A 60 -2.16 -7.39 -10.63
CA THR A 60 -2.96 -8.52 -11.07
C THR A 60 -3.08 -8.43 -12.60
N GLN A 61 -2.94 -9.59 -13.27
CA GLN A 61 -3.02 -9.72 -14.73
C GLN A 61 -4.41 -10.19 -15.13
#